data_AF-A0A1V2M0A7-F1
#
_entry.id   AF-A0A1V2M0A7-F1
#
_cell.length_a   1.000
_cell.length_b   1.000
_cell.length_c   1.000
_cell.angle_alpha   90.00
_cell.angle_beta   90.00
_cell.angle_gamma   90.00
#
_symmetry.space_group_name_H-M   'P 1'
#
loop_
_entity.id
_entity.type
_entity.pdbx_description
1 polymer ?
#
loop_
_entity_poly.entity_id
_entity_poly.type
_entity_poly.pdbx_seq_one_letter_code
_entity_poly.pdbx_strand_id
1 'polypeptide(L)'
;MKISVYIKINKKVKWNNIKKRNIKKGKYPKKLFFLCTSPYNELSFEIIQGYFLNENYKNSYLIGISESKGTLLEDLQNLMDLMYNKKQLTFNMLRRESTND
;
A
#
# COMPACT_ATOMS: atom_id res chain seq x y z
N MET A 1 -9.27 -2.08 -2.58
CA MET A 1 -8.35 -1.73 -1.49
C MET A 1 -8.56 -0.28 -1.09
N LYS A 2 -8.43 0.06 0.20
CA LYS A 2 -8.39 1.44 0.71
C LYS A 2 -7.01 2.05 0.48
N ILE A 3 -6.89 3.37 0.38
CA ILE A 3 -5.60 4.05 0.18
C ILE A 3 -5.19 4.74 1.47
N SER A 4 -4.04 4.40 2.04
CA SER A 4 -3.54 5.06 3.25
C SER A 4 -3.18 6.53 2.98
N VAL A 5 -3.40 7.41 3.96
CA VAL A 5 -2.84 8.78 3.94
C VAL A 5 -1.31 8.79 3.92
N TYR A 6 -0.67 7.71 4.37
CA TYR A 6 0.78 7.54 4.39
C TYR A 6 1.31 6.81 3.15
N ILE A 7 0.55 6.77 2.05
CA ILE A 7 0.96 6.06 0.84
C ILE A 7 2.27 6.63 0.28
N LYS A 8 3.25 5.76 0.06
CA LYS A 8 4.46 6.04 -0.69
C LYS A 8 4.29 5.64 -2.15
N ILE A 9 4.55 6.58 -3.04
CA ILE A 9 4.44 6.36 -4.48
C ILE A 9 5.84 6.52 -5.06
N ASN A 10 6.37 5.46 -5.67
CA ASN A 10 7.63 5.57 -6.37
C ASN A 10 7.51 6.59 -7.52
N LYS A 11 8.52 7.46 -7.68
CA LYS A 11 8.51 8.56 -8.68
C LYS A 11 8.21 8.10 -10.11
N LYS A 12 8.55 6.86 -10.48
CA LYS A 12 8.29 6.31 -11.82
C LYS A 12 6.81 5.93 -12.04
N VAL A 13 6.06 5.72 -10.96
CA VAL A 13 4.63 5.39 -11.04
C VAL A 13 3.82 6.66 -11.27
N LYS A 14 3.24 6.79 -12.47
CA LYS A 14 2.25 7.85 -12.75
C LYS A 14 1.04 7.72 -11.82
N TRP A 15 0.94 8.57 -10.81
CA TRP A 15 -0.14 8.53 -9.82
C TRP A 15 -1.18 9.61 -10.11
N ASN A 16 -2.32 9.19 -10.63
CA ASN A 16 -3.42 10.07 -11.02
C ASN A 16 -4.76 9.59 -10.43
N ASN A 17 -5.78 10.45 -10.51
CA ASN A 17 -7.10 10.17 -9.92
C ASN A 17 -7.79 8.96 -10.54
N ILE A 18 -7.56 8.70 -11.84
CA ILE A 18 -8.08 7.50 -12.51
C ILE A 18 -7.49 6.24 -11.88
N LYS A 19 -6.17 6.20 -11.67
CA LYS A 19 -5.49 5.06 -11.05
C LYS A 19 -5.95 4.86 -9.60
N LYS A 20 -6.07 5.95 -8.82
CA LYS A 20 -6.65 5.89 -7.46
C LYS A 20 -8.05 5.28 -7.48
N ARG A 21 -8.94 5.77 -8.34
CA ARG A 21 -10.31 5.29 -8.46
C ARG A 21 -10.37 3.81 -8.88
N ASN A 22 -9.49 3.40 -9.80
CA ASN A 22 -9.39 2.01 -10.23
C ASN A 22 -8.98 1.09 -9.07
N ILE A 23 -7.95 1.46 -8.30
CA ILE A 23 -7.50 0.69 -7.13
C ILE A 23 -8.61 0.59 -6.07
N LYS A 24 -9.33 1.69 -5.80
CA LYS A 24 -10.49 1.68 -4.89
C LYS A 24 -11.60 0.75 -5.37
N LYS A 25 -11.80 0.64 -6.69
CA LYS A 25 -12.76 -0.28 -7.34
C LYS A 25 -12.23 -1.72 -7.53
N GLY A 26 -11.08 -2.08 -6.97
CA GLY A 26 -10.51 -3.42 -7.12
C GLY A 26 -9.82 -3.69 -8.47
N LYS A 27 -9.63 -2.66 -9.30
CA LYS A 27 -8.94 -2.76 -10.59
C LYS A 27 -7.47 -2.43 -10.44
N TYR A 28 -6.65 -3.46 -10.22
CA TYR A 28 -5.23 -3.32 -9.93
C TYR A 28 -4.34 -3.42 -11.19
N PRO A 29 -3.43 -2.46 -11.42
CA PRO A 29 -2.41 -2.57 -12.47
C PRO A 29 -1.54 -3.84 -12.32
N LYS A 30 -1.66 -4.77 -13.27
CA LYS A 30 -1.02 -6.11 -13.21
C LYS A 30 0.51 -6.09 -13.07
N LYS A 31 1.18 -5.09 -13.63
CA LYS A 31 2.65 -4.98 -13.63
C LYS A 31 3.23 -4.28 -12.39
N LEU A 32 2.40 -3.63 -11.58
CA LEU A 32 2.86 -2.91 -10.39
C LEU A 32 2.87 -3.83 -9.18
N PHE A 33 3.77 -3.55 -8.25
CA PHE A 33 3.80 -4.14 -6.92
C PHE A 33 3.13 -3.19 -5.92
N PHE A 34 2.50 -3.78 -4.91
CA PHE A 34 1.73 -3.12 -3.88
C PHE A 34 2.25 -3.56 -2.53
N LEU A 35 2.63 -2.61 -1.69
CA LEU A 35 2.85 -2.81 -0.26
C LEU A 35 1.55 -2.44 0.46
N CYS A 36 0.94 -3.39 1.16
CA CYS A 36 -0.34 -3.19 1.82
C CYS A 36 -0.47 -3.98 3.12
N THR A 37 -1.50 -3.69 3.91
CA THR A 37 -1.86 -4.53 5.05
C THR A 37 -2.45 -5.85 4.59
N SER A 38 -2.07 -6.94 5.22
CA SER A 38 -2.59 -8.28 4.90
C SER A 38 -4.09 -8.37 5.23
N PRO A 39 -4.90 -9.02 4.37
CA PRO A 39 -6.27 -9.39 4.71
C PRO A 39 -6.34 -10.67 5.55
N TYR A 40 -5.24 -11.42 5.68
CA TYR A 40 -5.18 -12.71 6.37
C TYR A 40 -4.59 -12.61 7.78
N ASN A 41 -3.84 -11.55 8.07
CA ASN A 41 -3.30 -11.28 9.39
C ASN A 41 -3.29 -9.77 9.66
N GLU A 42 -4.02 -9.36 10.69
CA GLU A 42 -4.27 -7.95 10.98
C GLU A 42 -3.02 -7.11 11.25
N LEU A 43 -1.92 -7.71 11.68
CA LEU A 43 -0.67 -7.01 12.04
C LEU A 43 0.43 -7.20 11.00
N SER A 44 0.11 -7.77 9.85
CA SER A 44 1.09 -8.09 8.82
C SER A 44 1.00 -7.15 7.62
N PHE A 45 2.14 -7.00 6.94
CA PHE A 45 2.24 -6.34 5.64
C PHE A 45 2.55 -7.37 4.56
N GLU A 46 2.07 -7.10 3.35
CA GLU A 46 2.34 -7.90 2.17
C GLU A 46 2.86 -7.03 1.04
N ILE A 47 3.87 -7.54 0.33
CA ILE A 47 4.27 -7.02 -0.97
C ILE A 47 3.79 -8.00 -2.04
N ILE A 48 2.80 -7.57 -2.82
CA ILE A 48 2.10 -8.41 -3.79
C ILE A 48 2.04 -7.72 -5.15
N GLN A 49 2.21 -8.49 -6.22
CA GLN A 49 2.04 -7.96 -7.57
C GLN A 49 0.56 -7.80 -7.89
N GLY A 50 0.19 -6.73 -8.60
CA GLY A 50 -1.20 -6.39 -8.88
C GLY A 50 -1.99 -7.46 -9.63
N TYR A 51 -1.31 -8.37 -10.35
CA TYR A 51 -1.93 -9.53 -10.98
C TYR A 51 -2.57 -10.51 -9.96
N PHE A 52 -2.02 -10.60 -8.74
CA PHE A 52 -2.50 -11.51 -7.70
C PHE A 52 -3.49 -10.86 -6.72
N LEU A 53 -3.71 -9.55 -6.81
CA LEU A 53 -4.67 -8.86 -5.97
C LEU A 53 -6.10 -9.18 -6.40
N ASN A 54 -6.93 -9.53 -5.42
CA ASN A 54 -8.34 -9.91 -5.61
C ASN A 54 -9.24 -9.23 -4.55
N GLU A 55 -10.50 -9.65 -4.47
CA GLU A 55 -11.51 -9.09 -3.56
C GLU A 55 -11.15 -9.21 -2.07
N ASN A 56 -10.32 -10.18 -1.67
CA ASN A 56 -9.90 -10.32 -0.27
C ASN A 56 -9.16 -9.06 0.22
N TYR A 57 -8.51 -8.33 -0.69
CA TYR A 57 -7.77 -7.10 -0.40
C TYR A 57 -8.65 -5.84 -0.40
N LYS A 58 -9.99 -5.97 -0.48
CA LYS A 58 -10.91 -4.83 -0.48
C LYS A 58 -10.72 -3.96 0.75
N ASN A 59 -10.57 -4.58 1.92
CA ASN A 59 -10.41 -3.91 3.22
C ASN A 59 -8.95 -3.64 3.60
N SER A 60 -7.99 -4.13 2.82
CA SER A 60 -6.57 -3.80 3.00
C SER A 60 -6.30 -2.32 2.74
N TYR A 61 -5.23 -1.80 3.34
CA TYR A 61 -4.76 -0.43 3.15
C TYR A 61 -3.50 -0.43 2.30
N LEU A 62 -3.52 0.31 1.20
CA LEU A 62 -2.37 0.54 0.34
C LEU A 62 -1.41 1.51 1.02
N ILE A 63 -0.17 1.07 1.23
CA ILE A 63 0.90 1.83 1.88
C ILE A 63 2.02 2.17 0.90
N GLY A 64 2.25 1.35 -0.13
CA GLY A 64 3.27 1.62 -1.13
C GLY A 64 2.92 1.07 -2.51
N ILE A 65 3.35 1.76 -3.56
CA ILE A 65 3.22 1.28 -4.94
C ILE A 65 4.49 1.55 -5.76
N SER A 66 4.97 0.53 -6.48
CA SER A 66 6.20 0.61 -7.29
C SER A 66 6.16 -0.34 -8.48
N GLU A 67 7.03 -0.11 -9.46
CA GLU A 67 7.32 -1.06 -10.54
C GLU A 67 8.30 -2.16 -10.09
N SER A 68 9.06 -1.91 -9.02
CA SER A 68 10.06 -2.84 -8.47
C SER A 68 9.68 -3.30 -7.07
N LYS A 69 9.73 -4.62 -6.86
CA LYS A 69 9.60 -5.25 -5.54
C LYS A 69 10.69 -4.77 -4.57
N GLY A 70 11.93 -4.58 -5.06
CA GLY A 70 13.07 -4.14 -4.26
C GLY A 70 12.82 -2.80 -3.57
N THR A 71 12.29 -1.82 -4.31
CA THR A 71 11.92 -0.51 -3.74
C THR A 71 10.90 -0.64 -2.62
N LEU A 72 9.92 -1.54 -2.76
CA LEU A 72 8.91 -1.73 -1.70
C LEU A 72 9.48 -2.45 -0.47
N LEU A 73 10.51 -3.27 -0.63
CA LEU A 73 11.22 -3.87 0.50
C LEU A 73 11.97 -2.79 1.30
N GLU A 74 12.65 -1.86 0.62
CA GLU A 74 13.27 -0.70 1.27
C GLU A 74 12.22 0.18 1.96
N ASP A 75 11.08 0.42 1.32
CA ASP A 75 9.98 1.17 1.93
C ASP A 75 9.41 0.48 3.17
N LEU A 76 9.29 -0.85 3.15
CA LEU A 76 8.86 -1.65 4.29
C LEU A 76 9.88 -1.61 5.43
N GLN A 77 11.17 -1.74 5.14
CA GLN A 77 12.23 -1.60 6.17
C GLN A 77 12.16 -0.24 6.86
N ASN A 78 12.04 0.83 6.08
CA ASN A 78 11.86 2.18 6.61
C ASN A 78 10.59 2.32 7.44
N LEU A 79 9.50 1.67 7.02
CA LEU A 79 8.25 1.67 7.77
C LEU A 79 8.42 0.98 9.14
N MET A 80 9.09 -0.16 9.17
CA MET A 80 9.38 -0.90 10.40
C MET A 80 10.25 -0.08 11.36
N ASP A 81 11.27 0.61 10.85
CA ASP A 81 12.10 1.52 11.64
C ASP A 81 11.28 2.67 12.25
N LEU A 82 10.41 3.30 11.45
CA LEU A 82 9.51 4.37 11.91
C LEU A 82 8.53 3.89 12.99
N MET A 83 8.08 2.63 12.90
CA MET A 83 7.13 2.06 13.84
C MET A 83 7.76 1.60 15.14
N TYR A 84 8.84 0.81 15.07
CA TYR A 84 9.35 0.10 16.25
C TYR A 84 10.53 0.81 16.91
N ASN A 85 11.45 1.36 16.12
CA ASN A 85 12.64 2.01 16.66
C ASN A 85 12.34 3.48 17.00
N LYS A 86 11.76 4.21 16.06
CA LYS A 86 11.47 5.65 16.22
C LYS A 86 10.13 5.94 16.88
N LYS A 87 9.19 4.99 16.86
CA LYS A 87 7.83 5.11 17.44
C LYS A 87 7.07 6.36 16.96
N GLN A 88 7.35 6.77 15.71
CA GLN A 88 6.71 7.94 15.07
C GLN A 88 5.43 7.58 14.34
N LEU A 89 5.29 6.30 13.96
CA LEU A 89 4.11 5.75 13.30
C LEU A 89 3.58 4.56 14.09
N THR A 90 2.28 4.37 14.07
CA THR A 90 1.63 3.16 14.57
C THR A 90 0.89 2.45 13.45
N PHE A 91 0.65 1.15 13.61
CA PHE A 91 -0.11 0.38 12.62
C PHE A 91 -1.50 0.99 12.36
N ASN A 92 -2.16 1.48 13.41
CA ASN A 92 -3.47 2.12 13.32
C ASN A 92 -3.44 3.43 12.52
N MET A 93 -2.33 4.18 12.54
CA MET A 93 -2.18 5.39 11.72
C MET A 93 -2.18 5.04 10.22
N LEU A 94 -1.59 3.90 9.83
CA LEU A 94 -1.58 3.43 8.45
C LEU A 94 -2.97 3.04 7.95
N ARG A 95 -3.90 2.69 8.84
CA ARG A 95 -5.31 2.39 8.55
C ARG A 95 -6.20 3.64 8.41
N ARG A 96 -5.62 4.84 8.34
CA ARG A 96 -6.34 6.07 8.00
C ARG A 96 -6.46 6.19 6.48
N GLU A 97 -7.68 6.19 5.98
CA GLU A 97 -7.93 6.33 4.55
C GLU A 97 -7.73 7.77 4.08
N SER A 98 -7.06 7.94 2.96
CA SER A 98 -7.02 9.20 2.23
C SER A 98 -8.42 9.49 1.67
N THR A 99 -9.15 10.28 2.42
CA THR A 99 -10.32 11.03 1.96
C THR A 99 -9.82 12.26 1.23
N ASN A 100 -9.83 12.23 -0.10
CA ASN A 100 -9.84 13.42 -0.93
C ASN A 100 -10.58 13.06 -2.22
N ASP A 101 -11.57 13.90 -2.53
CA ASP A 101 -12.40 13.94 -3.74
C ASP A 101 -11.57 13.94 -5.04
#